data_AF-A0A1W9T216-F1
#
_entry.id   AF-A0A1W9T216-F1
#
_cell.length_a   1.000
_cell.length_b   1.000
_cell.length_c   1.000
_cell.angle_alpha   90.00
_cell.angle_beta   90.00
_cell.angle_gamma   90.00
#
_symmetry.space_group_name_H-M   'P 1'
#
loop_
_entity.id
_entity.type
_entity.pdbx_description
1 polymer ?
#
loop_
_entity_poly.entity_id
_entity_poly.type
_entity_poly.pdbx_seq_one_letter_code
_entity_poly.pdbx_strand_id
1 'polypeptide(L)' 'MFLQVLLISVLLLGLAFVGFAVKIIFLKSGKFPDTKVGHNKEMRKRKIFCINTQQKIIDKNIKKIKQGNNPSCSSCT' A
#
# COMPACT_ATOMS: atom_id res chain seq x y z
N MET A 1 -39.64 1.05 31.01
CA MET A 1 -39.53 2.00 29.88
C MET A 1 -38.08 2.22 29.47
N PHE A 2 -37.25 2.96 30.22
CA PHE A 2 -35.85 3.23 29.82
C PHE A 2 -34.96 1.97 29.72
N LEU A 3 -35.07 1.05 30.68
CA LEU A 3 -34.26 -0.17 30.70
C LEU A 3 -34.58 -1.12 29.51
N GLN A 4 -35.84 -1.14 29.06
CA GLN A 4 -36.25 -1.92 27.89
C GLN A 4 -35.67 -1.32 26.59
N VAL A 5 -35.64 0.01 26.50
CA VAL A 5 -35.05 0.73 25.35
C VAL A 5 -33.53 0.55 25.31
N LEU A 6 -32.86 0.57 26.46
CA LEU A 6 -31.42 0.27 26.51
C LEU A 6 -31.13 -1.17 26.06
N LEU A 7 -31.92 -2.14 26.52
CA LEU A 7 -31.72 -3.55 26.16
C LEU A 7 -31.90 -3.77 24.65
N ILE A 8 -32.93 -3.17 24.04
CA ILE A 8 -33.18 -3.28 22.59
C ILE A 8 -32.08 -2.58 21.78
N SER A 9 -31.58 -1.43 22.26
CA SER A 9 -30.53 -0.66 21.59
C SER A 9 -29.19 -1.41 21.57
N VAL A 10 -28.77 -1.97 22.71
CA VAL A 10 -27.53 -2.75 22.82
C VAL A 10 -27.60 -4.01 21.94
N LEU A 11 -28.76 -4.67 21.88
CA LEU A 11 -28.95 -5.84 21.02
C LEU A 11 -28.80 -5.48 19.53
N LEU A 12 -29.39 -4.35 19.11
CA LEU A 12 -29.34 -3.89 17.73
C LEU A 12 -27.93 -3.44 17.32
N LEU A 13 -27.23 -2.71 18.19
CA LEU A 13 -25.83 -2.35 17.98
C LEU A 13 -24.95 -3.60 17.93
N GLY A 14 -25.15 -4.55 18.84
CA GLY A 14 -24.42 -5.82 18.87
C GLY A 14 -24.52 -6.57 17.55
N LEU A 15 -25.73 -6.69 16.98
CA LEU A 15 -25.95 -7.32 15.68
C LEU A 15 -25.22 -6.59 14.54
N ALA A 16 -25.23 -5.25 14.57
CA ALA A 16 -24.53 -4.44 13.57
C ALA A 16 -22.99 -4.63 13.63
N PHE A 17 -22.41 -4.65 14.83
CA PHE A 17 -20.98 -4.91 15.02
C PHE A 17 -20.59 -6.33 14.61
N VAL A 18 -21.44 -7.33 14.88
CA VAL A 18 -21.21 -8.71 14.41
C VAL A 18 -21.22 -8.77 12.89
N GLY A 19 -22.19 -8.14 12.22
CA GLY A 19 -22.23 -8.08 10.76
C GLY A 19 -21.00 -7.36 10.16
N PHE A 20 -20.54 -6.29 10.79
CA PHE A 20 -19.33 -5.57 10.39
C PHE A 20 -18.06 -6.40 10.60
N ALA A 21 -17.97 -7.11 11.73
CA ALA A 21 -16.86 -8.00 12.04
C ALA A 21 -16.77 -9.17 11.06
N VAL A 22 -17.92 -9.79 10.74
CA VAL A 22 -18.00 -10.84 9.72
C VAL A 22 -17.52 -10.32 8.37
N LYS A 23 -17.90 -9.11 7.94
CA LYS A 23 -17.38 -8.51 6.70
C LYS A 23 -15.86 -8.34 6.72
N ILE A 24 -15.28 -7.87 7.82
CA ILE A 24 -13.83 -7.70 7.97
C ILE A 24 -13.11 -9.05 7.95
N ILE A 25 -13.66 -10.07 8.60
CA ILE A 25 -13.06 -11.40 8.72
C ILE A 25 -13.25 -12.24 7.44
N PHE A 26 -14.37 -12.10 6.73
CA PHE A 26 -14.59 -12.79 5.46
C PHE A 26 -13.88 -12.11 4.27
N LEU A 27 -13.58 -10.80 4.33
CA LEU A 27 -12.67 -10.16 3.37
C LEU A 27 -11.21 -10.62 3.51
N LYS A 28 -10.89 -11.54 4.42
CA LYS A 28 -9.54 -11.99 4.75
C LYS A 28 -8.91 -12.97 3.75
N SER A 29 -9.58 -13.27 2.63
CA SER A 29 -8.87 -13.71 1.41
C SER A 29 -8.11 -12.56 0.72
N GLY A 30 -8.25 -11.33 1.19
CA GLY A 30 -7.29 -10.27 0.96
C GLY A 30 -6.19 -10.34 2.01
N LYS A 31 -5.08 -11.03 1.72
CA LYS A 31 -3.80 -10.66 2.33
C LYS A 31 -3.70 -9.14 2.17
N PHE A 32 -3.55 -8.40 3.27
CA PHE A 32 -3.32 -6.96 3.19
C PHE A 32 -2.14 -6.80 2.23
N PRO A 33 -2.33 -6.14 1.06
CA PRO A 33 -1.30 -6.11 0.04
C PRO A 33 -0.04 -5.57 0.70
N ASP A 34 1.09 -6.24 0.47
CA ASP A 34 2.36 -5.90 1.11
C ASP A 34 2.59 -4.39 0.97
N THR A 35 2.43 -3.67 2.08
CA THR A 35 2.46 -2.20 2.11
C THR A 35 3.90 -1.70 2.01
N LYS A 36 4.86 -2.61 2.20
CA LYS A 36 6.27 -2.38 1.93
C LYS A 36 6.49 -2.47 0.42
N VAL A 37 6.63 -1.31 -0.22
CA VAL A 37 6.90 -1.14 -1.66
C VAL A 37 8.02 -2.07 -2.17
N GLY A 38 9.06 -2.30 -1.37
CA GLY A 38 10.19 -3.16 -1.74
C GLY A 38 9.93 -4.68 -1.75
N HIS A 39 9.00 -5.19 -0.93
CA HIS A 39 8.68 -6.62 -0.85
C HIS A 39 7.50 -7.01 -1.74
N ASN A 40 6.69 -6.02 -2.16
CA ASN A 40 5.48 -6.24 -2.93
C ASN A 40 5.78 -6.53 -4.41
N LYS A 41 5.46 -7.76 -4.84
CA LYS A 41 5.61 -8.20 -6.24
C LYS A 41 4.73 -7.39 -7.20
N GLU A 42 3.54 -6.99 -6.77
CA GLU A 42 2.59 -6.24 -7.60
C GLU A 42 3.07 -4.80 -7.84
N MET A 43 3.69 -4.17 -6.85
CA MET A 43 4.31 -2.84 -7.00
C MET A 43 5.56 -2.89 -7.90
N ARG A 44 6.33 -3.99 -7.80
CA ARG A 44 7.49 -4.23 -8.66
C ARG A 44 7.10 -4.40 -10.14
N LYS A 45 6.00 -5.09 -10.44
CA LYS A 45 5.45 -5.19 -11.82
C LYS A 45 5.10 -3.82 -12.40
N ARG A 46 4.62 -2.90 -11.55
CA ARG A 46 4.28 -1.51 -11.90
C ARG A 46 5.47 -0.57 -11.93
N LYS A 47 6.71 -1.06 -11.70
CA LYS A 47 7.96 -0.27 -11.61
C LYS A 47 7.94 0.81 -10.51
N ILE A 48 7.15 0.61 -9.46
CA ILE A 48 7.11 1.51 -8.31
C ILE A 48 8.11 0.99 -7.28
N PHE A 49 9.19 1.74 -7.07
CA PHE A 49 10.21 1.44 -6.06
C PHE A 49 10.29 2.55 -5.02
N CYS A 50 10.83 2.22 -3.82
CA CYS A 50 11.17 3.25 -2.83
C CYS A 50 12.11 4.29 -3.44
N ILE A 51 12.01 5.54 -3.00
CA ILE A 51 12.80 6.66 -3.51
C ILE A 51 14.32 6.37 -3.52
N ASN A 52 14.84 5.77 -2.45
CA ASN A 52 16.25 5.39 -2.35
C ASN A 52 16.66 4.34 -3.41
N THR A 53 15.76 3.41 -3.72
CA THR A 53 15.99 2.39 -4.75
C THR A 53 15.95 3.03 -6.14
N GLN A 54 15.00 3.93 -6.40
CA GLN A 54 14.93 4.68 -7.65
C GLN A 54 16.22 5.47 -7.90
N GLN A 55 16.70 6.21 -6.90
CA GLN A 55 17.95 6.98 -6.98
C GLN A 55 19.15 6.08 -7.33
N LYS A 56 19.30 4.94 -6.63
CA LYS A 56 20.39 3.98 -6.92
C LYS A 56 20.31 3.39 -8.34
N ILE A 57 19.11 3.24 -8.91
CA ILE A 57 18.93 2.79 -10.30
C ILE A 57 19.38 3.91 -11.26
N ILE A 58 18.97 5.15 -11.01
CA ILE A 58 19.35 6.33 -11.80
C ILE A 58 20.87 6.50 -11.80
N ASP A 59 21.51 6.49 -10.63
CA ASP A 59 22.97 6.65 -10.51
C ASP A 59 23.74 5.57 -11.27
N LYS A 60 23.26 4.32 -11.22
CA LYS A 60 23.84 3.21 -11.99
C LYS A 60 23.67 3.41 -13.49
N ASN A 61 22.50 3.86 -13.94
CA ASN A 61 22.27 4.16 -15.35
C ASN A 61 23.18 5.30 -15.83
N ILE A 62 23.30 6.38 -15.05
CA ILE A 62 24.22 7.49 -15.35
C ILE A 62 25.68 7.01 -15.43
N LYS A 63 26.13 6.18 -14.48
CA LYS A 63 27.49 5.61 -14.51
C LYS A 63 27.76 4.76 -15.74
N LYS A 64 26.78 3.98 -16.21
CA LYS A 64 26.90 3.18 -17.44
C LYS A 64 26.98 4.06 -18.69
N ILE A 65 26.15 5.09 -18.78
CA ILE A 65 26.19 6.07 -19.88
C ILE A 65 27.55 6.77 -19.93
N LYS A 66 28.12 7.13 -18.77
CA LYS A 66 29.46 7.72 -18.72
C LYS A 66 30.58 6.80 -19.23
N GLN A 67 30.39 5.47 -19.18
CA GLN A 67 31.38 4.50 -19.64
C GLN A 67 31.26 4.18 -21.14
N GLY A 68 30.23 4.67 -21.84
CA GLY A 68 30.11 4.58 -23.30
C GLY A 68 29.47 5.84 -23.89
N ASN A 69 30.28 6.71 -24.49
CA ASN A 69 29.97 7.91 -25.30
C ASN A 69 28.65 8.69 -24.99
N ASN A 70 28.83 9.91 -24.44
CA ASN A 70 27.82 10.95 -24.14
C ASN A 70 27.21 11.57 -25.43
N PRO A 71 26.03 12.25 -25.46
CA PRO A 71 25.61 13.28 -24.50
C PRO A 71 24.09 13.34 -24.13
N SER A 72 23.77 13.67 -22.88
CA SER A 72 22.68 14.61 -22.50
C SER A 72 22.42 14.56 -20.99
N CYS A 73 23.31 15.18 -20.23
CA CYS A 73 23.00 15.66 -18.88
C CYS A 73 23.35 17.14 -18.86
N SER A 74 22.48 17.94 -19.47
CA SER A 74 22.51 19.40 -19.37
C SER A 74 21.08 19.89 -19.39
N SER A 75 20.51 20.06 -18.19
CA SER A 75 19.60 21.15 -17.80
C SER A 75 18.89 20.78 -16.51
N CYS A 76 19.53 21.07 -15.37
CA CYS A 76 18.80 21.47 -14.18
C CYS A 76 19.33 22.86 -13.84
N THR A 77 18.68 23.88 -14.39
CA THR A 77 18.62 25.20 -13.74
C THR A 77 17.39 25.19 -12.86
#